data_AF-A0A7Y2B6J2-F1
#
_entry.id   AF-A0A7Y2B6J2-F1
#
_cell.length_a   1.000
_cell.length_b   1.000
_cell.length_c   1.000
_cell.angle_alpha   90.00
_cell.angle_beta   90.00
_cell.angle_gamma   90.00
#
_symmetry.space_group_name_H-M   'P 1'
#
loop_
_entity.id
_entity.type
_entity.pdbx_description
1 polymer ?
#
loop_
_entity_poly.entity_id
_entity_poly.type
_entity_poly.pdbx_seq_one_letter_code
_entity_poly.pdbx_strand_id
1 'polypeptide(L)'
;QVASWPDSVHAYIGLGYVRQAKGDSAGAEANYRAAIRRDPAQEEGFLRLFQLLASRERWDEAKAVLVDWSNAHPENADVRSELSQFDQVVESRKKVGTAIPKDQN
;
A
#
# COMPACT_ATOMS: atom_id res chain seq x y z
N GLN A 1 11.23 31.53 6.25
CA GLN A 1 12.09 30.47 5.69
C GLN A 1 11.23 29.22 5.56
N VAL A 2 10.89 28.80 4.33
CA VAL A 2 10.26 27.48 4.11
C VAL A 2 11.43 26.51 3.97
N ALA A 3 11.68 25.73 5.01
CA ALA A 3 12.71 24.71 4.96
C ALA A 3 12.27 23.67 3.91
N SER A 4 12.85 23.76 2.72
CA SER A 4 12.88 22.66 1.78
C SER A 4 13.69 21.57 2.45
N TRP A 5 13.01 20.56 3.01
CA TRP A 5 13.63 19.30 3.42
C TRP A 5 13.46 18.34 2.23
N PRO A 6 14.41 18.28 1.27
CA PRO A 6 14.28 17.45 0.08
C PRO A 6 14.50 15.97 0.38
N ASP A 7 14.82 15.62 1.64
CA ASP A 7 15.18 14.28 2.09
C ASP A 7 14.36 13.83 3.32
N SER A 8 13.11 14.31 3.40
CA SER A 8 12.14 13.84 4.38
C SER A 8 11.35 12.67 3.82
N VAL A 9 11.04 11.70 4.67
CA VAL A 9 10.12 10.58 4.40
C VAL A 9 8.80 11.10 3.81
N HIS A 10 8.31 12.23 4.31
CA HIS A 10 7.10 12.89 3.82
C HIS A 10 7.23 13.40 2.38
N ALA A 11 8.43 13.80 1.95
CA ALA A 11 8.67 14.22 0.57
C ALA A 11 8.60 13.03 -0.39
N TYR A 12 9.17 11.88 -0.01
CA TYR A 12 9.03 10.64 -0.78
C TYR A 12 7.57 10.17 -0.85
N ILE A 13 6.82 10.23 0.25
CA ILE A 13 5.39 9.91 0.27
C ILE A 13 4.60 10.87 -0.64
N GLY A 14 4.81 12.18 -0.51
CA GLY A 14 4.13 13.18 -1.33
C GLY A 14 4.44 13.03 -2.83
N LEU A 15 5.70 12.77 -3.18
CA LEU A 15 6.08 12.50 -4.56
C LEU A 15 5.46 11.20 -5.09
N GLY A 16 5.41 10.16 -4.26
CA GLY A 16 4.72 8.92 -4.58
C GLY A 16 3.24 9.15 -4.89
N TYR A 17 2.56 9.93 -4.05
CA TYR A 17 1.16 10.29 -4.23
C TYR A 17 0.92 11.07 -5.53
N VAL A 18 1.75 12.07 -5.82
CA VAL A 18 1.65 12.85 -7.07
C VAL A 18 1.87 11.96 -8.30
N ARG A 19 2.81 11.01 -8.25
CA ARG A 19 3.04 10.06 -9.34
C ARG A 19 1.88 9.10 -9.53
N GLN A 20 1.33 8.59 -8.43
CA GLN A 20 0.13 7.75 -8.46
C GLN A 20 -1.05 8.49 -9.10
N ALA A 21 -1.29 9.75 -8.73
CA ALA A 21 -2.34 10.58 -9.32
C ALA A 21 -2.12 10.84 -10.82
N LYS A 22 -0.87 10.82 -11.29
CA LYS A 22 -0.49 10.91 -12.71
C LYS A 22 -0.57 9.58 -13.46
N GLY A 23 -0.95 8.48 -12.79
CA GLY A 23 -0.98 7.14 -13.37
C GLY A 23 0.39 6.44 -13.43
N ASP A 24 1.45 7.07 -12.93
CA ASP A 24 2.78 6.46 -12.81
C ASP A 24 2.85 5.61 -11.53
N SER A 25 2.17 4.46 -11.56
CA SER A 25 2.16 3.52 -10.43
C SER A 25 3.55 2.98 -10.11
N ALA A 26 4.41 2.77 -11.12
CA ALA A 26 5.76 2.24 -10.91
C ALA A 26 6.64 3.27 -10.19
N GLY A 27 6.60 4.53 -10.62
CA GLY A 27 7.31 5.61 -9.96
C GLY A 27 6.75 5.93 -8.57
N ALA A 28 5.44 5.74 -8.35
CA ALA A 28 4.82 5.86 -7.03
C ALA A 28 5.32 4.78 -6.07
N GLU A 29 5.31 3.51 -6.51
CA GLU A 29 5.82 2.38 -5.72
C GLU A 29 7.28 2.58 -5.32
N ALA A 30 8.13 3.01 -6.27
CA ALA A 30 9.54 3.27 -6.00
C ALA A 30 9.74 4.32 -4.89
N ASN A 31 8.93 5.38 -4.91
CA ASN A 31 8.97 6.43 -3.90
C ASN A 31 8.45 5.98 -2.54
N TYR A 32 7.35 5.23 -2.48
CA TYR A 32 6.84 4.69 -1.22
C TYR A 32 7.82 3.70 -0.60
N ARG A 33 8.44 2.82 -1.40
CA ARG A 33 9.51 1.93 -0.93
C ARG A 33 10.74 2.71 -0.44
N ALA A 34 11.06 3.85 -1.08
CA ALA A 34 12.13 4.73 -0.61
C ALA A 34 11.79 5.38 0.74
N ALA A 35 10.54 5.82 0.93
CA ALA A 35 10.05 6.33 2.20
C ALA A 35 10.20 5.29 3.32
N ILE A 36 9.75 4.05 3.07
CA ILE A 36 9.86 2.92 4.02
C ILE A 36 11.33 2.62 4.36
N ARG A 37 12.24 2.60 3.38
CA ARG A 37 13.67 2.39 3.65
C ARG A 37 14.29 3.52 4.46
N ARG A 38 13.80 4.75 4.29
CA ARG A 38 14.33 5.93 4.97
C ARG A 38 13.88 5.97 6.42
N ASP A 39 12.62 5.64 6.67
CA ASP A 39 12.06 5.52 8.00
C ASP A 39 11.09 4.33 8.08
N PRO A 40 11.59 3.16 8.52
CA PRO A 40 10.76 1.98 8.73
C PRO A 40 9.75 2.15 9.87
N ALA A 41 9.86 3.20 10.70
CA ALA A 41 8.89 3.50 11.74
C ALA A 41 7.65 4.25 11.23
N GLN A 42 7.73 4.83 10.03
CA GLN A 42 6.64 5.63 9.51
C GLN A 42 5.57 4.77 8.83
N GLU A 43 4.44 4.61 9.51
CA GLU A 43 3.27 3.86 9.03
C GLU A 43 2.76 4.32 7.65
N GLU A 44 2.70 5.63 7.39
CA GLU A 44 2.12 6.15 6.16
C GLU A 44 2.81 5.62 4.90
N GLY A 45 4.13 5.37 4.94
CA GLY A 45 4.86 4.79 3.80
C GLY A 45 4.35 3.39 3.44
N PHE A 46 4.09 2.56 4.45
CA PHE A 46 3.56 1.21 4.28
C PHE A 46 2.10 1.23 3.81
N LEU A 47 1.26 2.07 4.42
CA LEU A 47 -0.14 2.21 4.01
C LEU A 47 -0.30 2.66 2.55
N ARG A 48 0.51 3.63 2.11
CA ARG A 48 0.50 4.14 0.73
C ARG A 48 0.93 3.08 -0.27
N LEU A 49 1.98 2.31 0.06
CA LEU A 49 2.44 1.19 -0.76
C LEU A 49 1.39 0.08 -0.82
N PHE A 50 0.81 -0.28 0.32
CA PHE A 50 -0.27 -1.26 0.43
C PHE A 50 -1.48 -0.87 -0.44
N GLN A 51 -1.98 0.36 -0.30
CA GLN A 51 -3.12 0.87 -1.08
C GLN A 51 -2.83 0.86 -2.58
N LEU A 52 -1.62 1.25 -2.98
CA LEU A 52 -1.20 1.21 -4.37
C LEU A 52 -1.21 -0.22 -4.90
N LEU A 53 -0.61 -1.18 -4.20
CA LEU A 53 -0.56 -2.58 -4.62
C LEU A 53 -1.96 -3.21 -4.66
N ALA A 54 -2.79 -2.96 -3.66
CA ALA A 54 -4.19 -3.39 -3.61
C ALA A 54 -5.01 -2.83 -4.77
N SER A 55 -4.83 -1.55 -5.13
CA SER A 55 -5.52 -0.95 -6.28
C SER A 55 -5.10 -1.55 -7.63
N ARG A 56 -3.93 -2.20 -7.66
CA ARG A 56 -3.38 -2.91 -8.83
C ARG A 56 -3.61 -4.41 -8.77
N GLU A 57 -4.44 -4.87 -7.84
CA GLU A 57 -4.78 -6.29 -7.62
C GLU A 57 -3.56 -7.17 -7.31
N ARG A 58 -2.45 -6.57 -6.87
CA ARG A 58 -1.25 -7.26 -6.41
C ARG A 58 -1.40 -7.63 -4.94
N TRP A 59 -2.42 -8.45 -4.67
CA TRP A 59 -2.89 -8.76 -3.32
C TRP A 59 -1.83 -9.41 -2.44
N ASP A 60 -1.04 -10.33 -3.00
CA ASP A 60 0.01 -11.04 -2.26
C ASP A 60 1.12 -10.10 -1.83
N GLU A 61 1.52 -9.18 -2.71
CA GLU A 61 2.53 -8.16 -2.38
C GLU A 61 2.00 -7.11 -1.42
N ALA A 62 0.74 -6.69 -1.55
CA ALA A 62 0.09 -5.79 -0.61
C ALA A 62 0.10 -6.39 0.80
N LYS A 63 -0.27 -7.67 0.93
CA LYS A 63 -0.24 -8.38 2.21
C LYS A 63 1.18 -8.45 2.79
N ALA A 64 2.17 -8.76 1.95
CA ALA A 64 3.57 -8.81 2.38
C ALA A 64 4.03 -7.48 2.99
N VAL A 65 3.61 -6.34 2.43
CA VAL A 65 3.96 -5.01 2.98
C VAL A 65 3.42 -4.81 4.40
N LEU A 66 2.18 -5.22 4.67
CA LEU A 66 1.61 -5.14 6.03
C LEU A 66 2.26 -6.14 6.99
N VAL A 67 2.67 -7.31 6.51
CA VAL A 67 3.42 -8.29 7.31
C VAL A 67 4.81 -7.75 7.67
N ASP A 68 5.53 -7.18 6.71
CA ASP A 68 6.84 -6.55 6.94
C ASP A 68 6.72 -5.40 7.94
N TRP A 69 5.68 -4.58 7.81
CA TRP A 69 5.38 -3.52 8.78
C TRP A 69 5.08 -4.09 10.17
N SER A 70 4.24 -5.12 10.29
CA SER A 70 3.91 -5.78 11.55
C SER A 70 5.14 -6.40 12.23
N ASN A 71 6.09 -6.91 11.46
CA ASN A 71 7.32 -7.47 11.99
C ASN A 71 8.26 -6.39 12.54
N ALA A 72 8.22 -5.19 11.94
CA ALA A 72 8.97 -4.03 12.42
C ALA A 72 8.30 -3.35 13.65
N HIS A 73 6.97 -3.46 13.78
CA HIS A 73 6.16 -2.84 14.85
C HIS A 73 5.24 -3.86 15.54
N PRO A 74 5.79 -4.83 16.27
CA PRO A 74 5.01 -5.88 16.93
C PRO A 74 4.02 -5.37 17.99
N GLU A 75 4.22 -4.14 18.48
CA GLU A 75 3.35 -3.44 19.43
C GLU A 75 2.04 -2.94 18.80
N ASN A 76 1.99 -2.82 17.47
CA ASN A 76 0.84 -2.26 16.79
C ASN A 76 -0.22 -3.35 16.54
N ALA A 77 -1.12 -3.53 17.51
CA ALA A 77 -2.16 -4.56 17.47
C ALA A 77 -3.13 -4.39 16.28
N ASP A 78 -3.24 -3.18 15.72
CA ASP A 78 -4.18 -2.84 14.66
C ASP A 78 -3.85 -3.53 13.32
N VAL A 79 -2.56 -3.84 13.06
CA VAL A 79 -2.14 -4.48 11.80
C VAL A 79 -2.71 -5.89 11.61
N ARG A 80 -2.93 -6.65 12.69
CA ARG A 80 -3.55 -7.99 12.58
C ARG A 80 -5.00 -7.90 12.14
N SER A 81 -5.72 -6.89 12.64
CA SER A 81 -7.09 -6.62 12.26
C SER A 81 -7.17 -6.19 10.79
N GLU A 82 -6.30 -5.28 10.36
CA GLU A 82 -6.14 -4.84 8.96
C GLU A 82 -5.84 -6.02 8.02
N LEU A 83 -4.87 -6.88 8.37
CA LEU A 83 -4.53 -8.08 7.60
C LEU A 83 -5.70 -9.05 7.46
N SER A 84 -6.44 -9.29 8.54
CA SER A 84 -7.61 -10.18 8.51
C SER A 84 -8.75 -9.62 7.67
N GLN A 85 -9.01 -8.31 7.75
CA GLN A 85 -10.00 -7.63 6.90
C GLN A 85 -9.57 -7.66 5.43
N PHE A 86 -8.30 -7.41 5.16
CA PHE A 86 -7.77 -7.46 3.80
C PHE A 86 -7.89 -8.85 3.18
N ASP A 87 -7.54 -9.91 3.90
CA ASP A 87 -7.71 -11.29 3.42
C ASP A 87 -9.16 -11.60 3.04
N GLN A 88 -10.13 -11.13 3.84
CA GLN A 88 -11.54 -11.27 3.54
C GLN A 88 -11.93 -10.50 2.26
N VAL A 89 -11.47 -9.26 2.11
CA VAL A 89 -11.73 -8.44 0.92
C VAL A 89 -11.14 -9.09 -0.33
N VAL A 90 -9.91 -9.59 -0.26
CA VAL A 90 -9.24 -10.28 -1.37
C VAL A 90 -10.01 -11.54 -1.76
N GLU A 91 -10.42 -12.36 -0.79
CA GLU A 91 -11.20 -13.57 -1.03
C GLU A 91 -12.57 -13.25 -1.65
N SER A 92 -13.26 -12.23 -1.13
CA SER A 92 -14.52 -11.75 -1.71
C SER A 92 -14.32 -11.26 -3.15
N ARG A 93 -13.29 -10.48 -3.45
CA ARG A 93 -13.00 -10.00 -4.82
C ARG A 93 -12.64 -11.13 -5.76
N LYS A 94 -11.86 -12.13 -5.31
CA LYS A 94 -11.55 -13.34 -6.08
C LYS A 94 -12.82 -14.12 -6.46
N LYS A 95 -13.80 -14.22 -5.55
CA LYS A 95 -15.10 -14.86 -5.81
C LYS A 95 -16.01 -14.06 -6.72
N VAL A 96 -15.98 -12.73 -6.64
CA VAL A 96 -16.79 -11.85 -7.49
C VAL A 96 -16.22 -11.79 -8.91
N GLY A 97 -14.90 -11.79 -9.09
CA GLY A 97 -14.25 -11.81 -10.39
C GLY A 97 -14.47 -13.10 -11.21
N THR A 98 -14.79 -14.21 -10.55
CA THR A 98 -15.21 -15.46 -11.22
C THR A 98 -16.72 -15.53 -11.50
N ALA A 99 -17.50 -14.64 -10.89
CA ALA A 99 -18.91 -14.47 -11.17
C ALA A 99 -19.12 -13.39 -12.24
N ILE A 100 -18.72 -13.69 -13.48
CA ILE A 100 -19.45 -13.10 -14.61
C ILE A 100 -20.72 -13.94 -14.72
N PRO A 101 -21.93 -13.42 -14.45
CA PRO A 101 -23.14 -14.09 -14.88
C PRO A 101 -23.06 -14.13 -16.41
N LYS A 102 -22.73 -15.28 -16.98
CA LYS A 102 -22.97 -15.56 -18.40
C LYS A 102 -24.47 -15.72 -18.56
N ASP A 103 -25.22 -14.65 -18.40
CA ASP A 103 -26.63 -14.59 -18.76
C ASP A 103 -27.04 -13.12 -18.75
N GLN A 104 -26.86 -12.47 -19.89
CA GLN A 104 -27.88 -11.62 -20.48
C GLN A 104 -27.54 -11.32 -21.93
N ASN A 105 -28.28 -12.04 -22.79
CA ASN A 105 -28.63 -11.80 -24.19
C ASN A 105 -27.70 -12.36 -25.28
#